data_AF-K1SKJ5-F1
#
_entry.id   AF-K1SKJ5-F1
#
_cell.length_a   1.000
_cell.length_b   1.000
_cell.length_c   1.000
_cell.angle_alpha   90.00
_cell.angle_beta   90.00
_cell.angle_gamma   90.00
#
_symmetry.space_group_name_H-M   'P 1'
#
loop_
_entity.id
_entity.type
_entity.pdbx_description
1 polymer ?
#
loop_
_entity_poly.entity_id
_entity_poly.type
_entity_poly.pdbx_seq_one_letter_code
_entity_poly.pdbx_strand_id
1 'polypeptide(L)'
;MLLAISVPAFAAEINQSTSGGVGNSSVVTDRSGISGAFTVSYPAETTIYWGTESTEIGYTVSSTLVSGNNLRVTVAQDNANLHTGGGRLLPYTIAGDTNITTGHETVTNSAYSVNVNITKENWGSVSIDEYEDTLTFTASVEAIA
;
A
#
# COMPACT_ATOMS: atom_id res chain seq x y z
N MET A 1 -7.08 17.17 24.01
CA MET A 1 -6.16 18.31 23.80
C MET A 1 -4.86 17.98 24.49
N LEU A 2 -3.79 17.75 23.73
CA LEU A 2 -2.44 17.61 24.27
C LEU A 2 -1.86 19.03 24.39
N LEU A 3 -1.55 19.48 25.60
CA LEU A 3 -0.89 20.77 25.82
C LEU A 3 0.52 20.72 25.22
N ALA A 4 0.74 21.43 24.12
CA ALA A 4 2.08 21.73 23.63
C ALA A 4 2.71 22.74 24.59
N ILE A 5 3.63 22.28 25.43
CA ILE A 5 4.47 23.15 26.25
C ILE A 5 5.46 23.80 25.29
N SER A 6 5.21 25.03 24.85
CA SER A 6 6.17 25.79 24.04
C SER A 6 7.40 26.05 24.91
N VAL A 7 8.47 25.30 24.70
CA VAL A 7 9.75 25.61 25.33
C VAL A 7 10.22 26.94 24.72
N PRO A 8 10.43 28.01 25.50
CA PRO A 8 10.97 29.25 24.96
C PRO A 8 12.36 28.97 24.39
N ALA A 9 12.54 29.18 23.09
CA ALA A 9 13.84 29.09 22.45
C ALA A 9 14.67 30.31 22.87
N PHE A 10 15.72 30.11 23.66
CA PHE A 10 16.71 31.15 23.95
C PHE A 10 17.64 31.32 22.74
N ALA A 11 17.80 32.55 22.26
CA ALA A 11 18.77 32.85 21.20
C ALA A 11 20.20 32.65 21.74
N ALA A 12 21.00 31.83 21.07
CA ALA A 12 22.42 31.71 21.36
C ALA A 12 23.19 32.91 20.78
N GLU A 13 24.11 33.48 21.56
CA GLU A 13 24.87 34.67 21.20
C GLU A 13 26.38 34.40 21.27
N ILE A 14 27.13 34.90 20.28
CA ILE A 14 28.59 34.96 20.30
C ILE A 14 28.99 36.39 20.64
N ASN A 15 29.83 36.57 21.65
CA ASN A 15 30.37 37.87 22.05
C ASN A 15 31.89 37.81 22.28
N GLN A 16 32.50 38.93 22.70
CA GLN A 16 33.95 39.04 22.90
C GLN A 16 34.51 38.07 23.95
N SER A 17 33.67 37.52 24.82
CA SER A 17 34.06 36.52 25.83
C SER A 17 33.86 35.07 25.34
N THR A 18 33.31 34.87 24.14
CA THR A 18 33.10 33.53 23.58
C THR A 18 34.45 32.93 23.16
N SER A 19 34.88 31.90 23.88
CA SER A 19 36.15 31.21 23.62
C SER A 19 36.21 30.67 22.19
N GLY A 20 37.23 31.09 21.43
CA GLY A 20 37.43 30.68 20.04
C GLY A 20 36.45 31.28 19.02
N GLY A 21 35.48 32.10 19.45
CA GLY A 21 34.52 32.76 18.55
C GLY A 21 33.58 31.82 17.79
N VAL A 22 33.36 30.60 18.28
CA VAL A 22 32.51 29.58 17.63
C VAL A 22 31.22 29.40 18.43
N GLY A 23 30.09 29.26 17.73
CA GLY A 23 28.80 28.91 18.30
C GLY A 23 28.14 27.79 17.51
N ASN A 24 27.27 27.02 18.17
CA ASN A 24 26.52 25.92 17.58
C ASN A 24 25.02 26.19 17.66
N SER A 25 24.29 25.83 16.61
CA SER A 25 22.82 25.78 16.61
C SER A 25 22.37 24.37 16.29
N SER A 26 21.31 23.90 16.96
CA SER A 26 20.73 22.59 16.67
C SER A 26 19.67 22.71 15.58
N VAL A 27 19.75 21.86 14.56
CA VAL A 27 18.71 21.69 13.55
C VAL A 27 17.90 20.46 13.92
N VAL A 28 16.60 20.67 14.20
CA VAL A 28 15.67 19.61 14.60
C VAL A 28 14.45 19.62 13.70
N THR A 29 13.86 18.46 13.46
CA THR A 29 12.59 18.31 12.77
C THR A 29 11.46 18.12 13.78
N ASP A 30 10.29 18.71 13.51
CA ASP A 30 9.08 18.51 14.30
C ASP A 30 8.14 17.55 13.56
N ARG A 31 7.64 16.53 14.27
CA ARG A 31 6.66 15.56 13.76
C ARG A 31 5.28 15.72 14.39
N SER A 32 5.11 16.73 15.22
CA SER A 32 3.86 16.96 15.95
C SER A 32 2.70 17.16 14.98
N GLY A 33 1.66 16.34 15.12
CA GLY A 33 0.44 16.43 14.30
C GLY A 33 0.51 15.74 12.94
N ILE A 34 1.56 14.98 12.63
CA ILE A 34 1.68 14.24 11.36
C ILE A 34 1.66 12.72 11.64
N SER A 35 0.81 11.97 10.92
CA SER A 35 0.65 10.52 11.07
C SER A 35 1.35 9.69 10.00
N GLY A 36 1.96 10.33 9.00
CA GLY A 36 2.43 9.68 7.77
C GLY A 36 1.34 9.56 6.72
N ALA A 37 1.73 9.20 5.51
CA ALA A 37 0.84 9.04 4.35
C ALA A 37 1.25 7.83 3.51
N PHE A 38 0.30 7.26 2.79
CA PHE A 38 0.53 6.21 1.83
C PHE A 38 -0.42 6.31 0.64
N THR A 39 -0.02 5.71 -0.48
CA THR A 39 -0.82 5.57 -1.69
C THR A 39 -0.65 4.15 -2.20
N VAL A 40 -1.77 3.46 -2.44
CA VAL A 40 -1.81 2.20 -3.18
C VAL A 40 -2.55 2.47 -4.48
N SER A 41 -1.91 2.20 -5.62
CA SER A 41 -2.45 2.44 -6.95
C SER A 41 -2.63 1.13 -7.69
N TYR A 42 -3.86 0.82 -8.10
CA TYR A 42 -4.25 -0.41 -8.78
C TYR A 42 -5.18 -0.06 -9.96
N PRO A 43 -5.31 -0.92 -10.99
CA PRO A 43 -6.20 -0.67 -12.10
C PRO A 43 -7.66 -0.66 -11.64
N ALA A 44 -8.47 0.23 -12.22
CA ALA A 44 -9.90 0.31 -11.93
C ALA A 44 -10.68 -0.89 -12.49
N GLU A 45 -10.20 -1.46 -13.61
CA GLU A 45 -10.77 -2.61 -14.29
C GLU A 45 -9.64 -3.42 -14.94
N THR A 46 -9.79 -4.74 -15.00
CA THR A 46 -8.91 -5.63 -15.78
C THR A 46 -9.76 -6.54 -16.64
N THR A 47 -9.53 -6.51 -17.95
CA THR A 47 -10.19 -7.43 -18.90
C THR A 47 -9.42 -8.74 -18.98
N ILE A 48 -10.11 -9.86 -18.71
CA ILE A 48 -9.57 -11.21 -18.93
C ILE A 48 -10.16 -11.75 -20.24
N TYR A 49 -9.32 -12.02 -21.23
CA TYR A 49 -9.78 -12.58 -22.49
C TYR A 49 -10.18 -14.05 -22.33
N TRP A 50 -11.27 -14.44 -23.00
CA TRP A 50 -11.83 -15.79 -22.92
C TRP A 50 -10.77 -16.87 -23.18
N GLY A 51 -10.68 -17.85 -22.27
CA GLY A 51 -9.73 -18.97 -22.36
C GLY A 51 -8.31 -18.65 -21.85
N THR A 52 -8.07 -17.43 -21.35
CA THR A 52 -6.77 -17.07 -20.73
C THR A 52 -6.64 -17.74 -19.38
N GLU A 53 -5.58 -18.54 -19.19
CA GLU A 53 -5.42 -19.31 -17.95
C GLU A 53 -4.84 -18.52 -16.78
N SER A 54 -4.04 -17.47 -17.07
CA SER A 54 -3.46 -16.58 -16.07
C SER A 54 -3.41 -15.15 -16.59
N THR A 55 -3.89 -14.21 -15.79
CA THR A 55 -3.83 -12.76 -16.07
C THR A 55 -3.18 -12.05 -14.90
N GLU A 56 -2.10 -11.32 -15.16
CA GLU A 56 -1.41 -10.52 -14.16
C GLU A 56 -2.09 -9.16 -13.96
N ILE A 57 -2.22 -8.75 -12.70
CA ILE A 57 -2.74 -7.45 -12.28
C ILE A 57 -1.66 -6.78 -11.42
N GLY A 58 -1.04 -5.75 -11.98
CA GLY A 58 -0.02 -4.96 -11.29
C GLY A 58 -0.61 -3.87 -10.40
N TYR A 59 0.02 -3.61 -9.25
CA TYR A 59 -0.29 -2.46 -8.40
C TYR A 59 1.00 -1.86 -7.82
N THR A 60 0.94 -0.59 -7.44
CA THR A 60 2.10 0.12 -6.85
C THR A 60 1.79 0.66 -5.47
N VAL A 61 2.83 0.70 -4.63
CA VAL A 61 2.76 1.17 -3.25
C VAL A 61 3.80 2.25 -3.03
N SER A 62 3.37 3.37 -2.44
CA SER A 62 4.24 4.41 -1.91
C SER A 62 3.84 4.74 -0.48
N SER A 63 4.81 4.93 0.41
CA SER A 63 4.55 5.32 1.79
C SER A 63 5.62 6.25 2.33
N THR A 64 5.24 7.06 3.30
CA THR A 64 6.14 7.78 4.20
C THR A 64 5.47 7.77 5.56
N LEU A 65 5.89 6.81 6.39
CA LEU A 65 5.27 6.52 7.68
C LEU A 65 6.10 7.07 8.84
N VAL A 66 5.48 7.14 10.02
CA VAL A 66 6.20 7.41 11.27
C VAL A 66 7.12 6.22 11.57
N SER A 67 8.35 6.50 12.01
CA SER A 67 9.34 5.47 12.38
C SER A 67 8.76 4.39 13.30
N GLY A 68 9.11 3.14 13.02
CA GLY A 68 8.59 1.97 13.71
C GLY A 68 7.28 1.43 13.14
N ASN A 69 6.87 1.84 11.94
CA ASN A 69 5.67 1.33 11.27
C ASN A 69 5.97 0.88 9.83
N ASN A 70 5.27 -0.15 9.38
CA ASN A 70 5.26 -0.59 7.99
C ASN A 70 3.85 -0.49 7.41
N LEU A 71 3.76 -0.47 6.08
CA LEU A 71 2.49 -0.60 5.38
C LEU A 71 2.27 -2.06 5.01
N ARG A 72 1.14 -2.61 5.41
CA ARG A 72 0.64 -3.90 4.93
C ARG A 72 -0.43 -3.66 3.87
N VAL A 73 -0.35 -4.42 2.78
CA VAL A 73 -1.37 -4.41 1.73
C VAL A 73 -1.83 -5.85 1.50
N THR A 74 -3.14 -6.07 1.52
CA THR A 74 -3.76 -7.34 1.19
C THR A 74 -4.69 -7.20 0.01
N VAL A 75 -4.69 -8.21 -0.85
CA VAL A 75 -5.59 -8.33 -1.99
C VAL A 75 -6.42 -9.59 -1.79
N ALA A 76 -7.74 -9.42 -1.80
CA ALA A 76 -8.68 -10.52 -1.68
C ALA A 76 -9.66 -10.50 -2.84
N GLN A 77 -10.08 -11.69 -3.25
CA GLN A 77 -11.25 -11.86 -4.11
C GLN A 77 -12.51 -11.83 -3.26
N ASP A 78 -13.55 -11.13 -3.73
CA ASP A 78 -14.84 -11.10 -3.05
C ASP A 78 -15.52 -12.47 -3.12
N ASN A 79 -15.35 -13.18 -4.24
CA ASN A 79 -15.85 -14.53 -4.45
C ASN A 79 -14.76 -15.45 -5.01
N ALA A 80 -14.91 -16.76 -4.81
CA ALA A 80 -14.10 -17.76 -5.52
C ALA A 80 -14.53 -17.97 -6.98
N ASN A 81 -15.45 -17.14 -7.48
CA ASN A 81 -16.04 -17.28 -8.80
C ASN A 81 -16.31 -15.89 -9.39
N LEU A 82 -16.01 -15.74 -10.67
CA LEU A 82 -16.63 -14.71 -11.49
C LEU A 82 -18.08 -15.10 -11.72
N HIS A 83 -18.98 -14.14 -11.83
CA HIS A 83 -20.40 -14.40 -12.02
C HIS A 83 -20.98 -13.60 -13.18
N THR A 84 -22.03 -14.12 -13.80
CA THR A 84 -22.83 -13.33 -14.75
C THR A 84 -24.01 -12.68 -14.04
N GLY A 85 -24.66 -11.70 -14.68
CA GLY A 85 -25.93 -11.16 -14.18
C GLY A 85 -27.05 -12.20 -14.05
N GLY A 86 -26.93 -13.35 -14.74
CA GLY A 86 -27.83 -14.49 -14.63
C GLY A 86 -27.45 -15.53 -13.56
N GLY A 87 -26.38 -15.30 -12.79
CA GLY A 87 -25.97 -16.15 -11.67
C GLY A 87 -25.16 -17.40 -12.04
N ARG A 88 -24.68 -17.53 -13.27
CA ARG A 88 -23.70 -18.58 -13.61
C ARG A 88 -22.35 -18.23 -13.00
N LEU A 89 -21.61 -19.24 -12.58
CA LEU A 89 -20.33 -19.09 -11.88
C LEU A 89 -19.19 -19.65 -12.72
N LEU A 90 -18.09 -18.91 -12.80
CA LEU A 90 -16.82 -19.32 -13.38
C LEU A 90 -15.74 -19.30 -12.28
N PRO A 91 -15.29 -20.47 -11.79
CA PRO A 91 -14.33 -20.50 -10.69
C PRO A 91 -12.96 -19.96 -11.09
N TYR A 92 -12.36 -19.19 -10.19
CA TYR A 92 -11.01 -18.66 -10.34
C TYR A 92 -10.27 -18.62 -9.00
N THR A 93 -8.95 -18.42 -9.08
CA THR A 93 -8.08 -18.27 -7.90
C THR A 93 -7.14 -17.09 -8.08
N ILE A 94 -6.73 -16.48 -6.97
CA ILE A 94 -5.67 -15.46 -6.94
C ILE A 94 -4.39 -16.01 -6.33
N ALA A 95 -3.24 -15.59 -6.89
CA ALA A 95 -1.91 -15.92 -6.40
C ALA A 95 -0.97 -14.71 -6.54
N GLY A 96 0.27 -14.82 -6.06
CA GLY A 96 1.28 -13.75 -6.10
C GLY A 96 1.29 -12.90 -4.82
N ASP A 97 1.49 -11.59 -4.96
CA ASP A 97 1.63 -10.62 -3.88
C ASP A 97 0.27 -10.26 -3.25
N THR A 98 -0.47 -11.26 -2.76
CA THR A 98 -1.79 -11.08 -2.14
C THR A 98 -1.73 -10.55 -0.72
N ASN A 99 -0.55 -10.58 -0.10
CA ASN A 99 -0.32 -10.10 1.26
C ASN A 99 1.15 -9.68 1.41
N ILE A 100 1.41 -8.39 1.26
CA ILE A 100 2.75 -7.81 1.38
C ILE A 100 2.84 -6.91 2.60
N THR A 101 4.05 -6.77 3.12
CA THR A 101 4.39 -5.77 4.13
C THR A 101 5.65 -5.08 3.66
N THR A 102 5.64 -3.75 3.61
CA THR A 102 6.82 -2.98 3.23
C THR A 102 7.96 -3.25 4.22
N GLY A 103 9.18 -3.40 3.73
CA GLY A 103 10.35 -3.59 4.61
C GLY A 103 10.81 -2.31 5.32
N HIS A 104 10.27 -1.17 4.91
CA HIS A 104 10.65 0.16 5.39
C HIS A 104 9.42 1.08 5.50
N GLU A 105 9.51 2.09 6.36
CA GLU A 105 8.52 3.15 6.53
C GLU A 105 8.32 3.97 5.25
N THR A 106 9.41 4.17 4.52
CA THR A 106 9.45 4.96 3.29
C THR A 106 9.74 4.05 2.12
N VAL A 107 8.74 3.88 1.26
CA VAL A 107 8.89 3.22 -0.04
C VAL A 107 8.33 4.13 -1.13
N THR A 108 8.96 4.11 -2.29
CA THR A 108 8.58 4.95 -3.43
C THR A 108 8.29 4.07 -4.62
N ASN A 109 7.03 4.10 -5.06
CA ASN A 109 6.57 3.45 -6.28
C ASN A 109 7.03 2.00 -6.44
N SER A 110 6.97 1.23 -5.35
CA SER A 110 7.31 -0.20 -5.37
C SER A 110 6.20 -0.95 -6.08
N ALA A 111 6.57 -1.75 -7.09
CA ALA A 111 5.63 -2.53 -7.90
C ALA A 111 5.46 -3.94 -7.33
N TYR A 112 4.22 -4.41 -7.36
CA TYR A 112 3.78 -5.74 -6.94
C TYR A 112 2.76 -6.28 -7.94
N SER A 113 2.54 -7.59 -7.95
CA SER A 113 1.53 -8.18 -8.82
C SER A 113 0.79 -9.36 -8.20
N VAL A 114 -0.49 -9.48 -8.57
CA VAL A 114 -1.30 -10.67 -8.33
C VAL A 114 -1.68 -11.30 -9.66
N ASN A 115 -1.91 -12.60 -9.67
CA ASN A 115 -2.36 -13.34 -10.83
C ASN A 115 -3.75 -13.90 -10.58
N VAL A 116 -4.70 -13.56 -11.45
CA VAL A 116 -5.99 -14.23 -11.56
C VAL A 116 -5.82 -15.46 -12.45
N ASN A 117 -6.16 -16.63 -11.93
CA ASN A 117 -6.00 -17.91 -12.64
C ASN A 117 -7.34 -18.61 -12.81
N ILE A 118 -7.64 -18.98 -14.05
CA ILE A 118 -8.84 -19.72 -14.45
C ILE A 118 -8.38 -20.93 -15.25
N THR A 119 -8.63 -22.14 -14.76
CA THR A 119 -8.11 -23.34 -15.44
C THR A 119 -8.80 -23.54 -16.79
N LYS A 120 -8.11 -24.22 -17.71
CA LYS A 120 -8.72 -24.67 -18.97
C LYS A 120 -10.00 -25.49 -18.77
N GLU A 121 -10.06 -26.29 -17.70
CA GLU A 121 -11.26 -27.05 -17.33
C GLU A 121 -12.41 -26.12 -16.95
N ASN A 122 -12.16 -25.10 -16.12
CA ASN A 122 -13.19 -24.13 -15.72
C ASN A 122 -13.73 -23.38 -16.94
N TRP A 123 -12.86 -22.91 -17.83
CA TRP A 123 -13.28 -22.28 -19.10
C TRP A 123 -14.14 -23.21 -19.97
N GLY A 124 -13.80 -24.50 -20.03
CA GLY A 124 -14.54 -25.50 -20.80
C GLY A 124 -15.85 -25.95 -20.15
N SER A 125 -16.08 -25.61 -18.88
CA SER A 125 -17.26 -26.02 -18.10
C SER A 125 -18.44 -25.06 -18.20
N VAL A 126 -18.23 -23.87 -18.76
CA VAL A 126 -19.23 -22.79 -18.85
C VAL A 126 -19.43 -22.33 -20.29
N SER A 127 -20.59 -21.71 -20.56
CA SER A 127 -20.84 -21.03 -21.83
C SER A 127 -20.11 -19.70 -21.90
N ILE A 128 -19.69 -19.31 -23.11
CA ILE A 128 -19.16 -17.97 -23.42
C ILE A 128 -20.17 -16.91 -23.01
N ASP A 129 -19.75 -16.03 -22.11
CA ASP A 129 -20.52 -14.87 -21.64
C ASP A 129 -19.58 -13.89 -20.93
N GLU A 130 -20.12 -12.77 -20.47
CA GLU A 130 -19.43 -11.80 -19.60
C GLU A 130 -19.57 -12.23 -18.14
N TYR A 131 -18.43 -12.42 -17.47
CA TYR A 131 -18.35 -12.76 -16.06
C TYR A 131 -17.53 -11.69 -15.34
N GLU A 132 -18.01 -11.25 -14.19
CA GLU A 132 -17.40 -10.20 -13.38
C GLU A 132 -17.21 -10.68 -11.93
N ASP A 133 -16.24 -10.09 -11.24
CA ASP A 133 -16.08 -10.13 -9.78
C ASP A 133 -15.25 -8.92 -9.37
N THR A 134 -15.13 -8.69 -8.06
CA THR A 134 -14.32 -7.60 -7.51
C THR A 134 -13.11 -8.14 -6.76
N LEU A 135 -11.94 -7.55 -7.02
CA LEU A 135 -10.76 -7.68 -6.17
C LEU A 135 -10.68 -6.49 -5.21
N THR A 136 -10.64 -6.78 -3.91
CA THR A 136 -10.57 -5.78 -2.86
C THR A 136 -9.13 -5.62 -2.38
N PHE A 137 -8.56 -4.43 -2.58
CA PHE A 137 -7.27 -4.02 -2.04
C PHE A 137 -7.47 -3.31 -0.71
N THR A 138 -6.84 -3.82 0.36
CA THR A 138 -6.90 -3.22 1.70
C THR A 138 -5.49 -2.85 2.15
N ALA A 139 -5.32 -1.62 2.63
CA ALA A 139 -4.05 -1.12 3.17
C ALA A 139 -4.19 -0.78 4.66
N SER A 140 -3.22 -1.20 5.47
CA SER A 140 -3.16 -0.93 6.90
C SER A 140 -1.74 -0.56 7.32
N VAL A 141 -1.61 0.39 8.24
CA VAL A 141 -0.34 0.72 8.89
C VAL A 141 -0.19 -0.15 10.14
N GLU A 142 0.95 -0.82 10.26
CA GLU A 142 1.22 -1.77 11.34
C GLU A 142 2.54 -1.42 12.02
N ALA A 143 2.61 -1.62 13.33
CA ALA A 143 3.87 -1.44 14.06
C ALA A 143 4.86 -2.55 13.69
N ILE A 144 6.14 -2.20 13.61
CA ILE A 144 7.22 -3.17 13.43
C ILE A 144 7.36 -3.99 14.72
N ALA A 145 7.33 -5.31 14.60
CA ALA A 145 7.49 -6.26 15.71
C ALA A 145 8.95 -6.38 16.19
#